data_AF-A0A2V9MIT4-F1
#
_entry.id   AF-A0A2V9MIT4-F1
#
_cell.length_a   1.000
_cell.length_b   1.000
_cell.length_c   1.000
_cell.angle_alpha   90.00
_cell.angle_beta   90.00
_cell.angle_gamma   90.00
#
_symmetry.space_group_name_H-M   'P 1'
#
loop_
_entity.id
_entity.type
_entity.pdbx_description
1 polymer ?
#
loop_
_entity_poly.entity_id
_entity_poly.type
_entity_poly.pdbx_seq_one_letter_code
_entity_poly.pdbx_strand_id
1 'polypeptide(L)' 'MSSARQELLRLLSTKSFRLGECKLSSGGTSDYYVDCRATTLDARGAQLTGQVFIEEIRA' A
#
# COMPACT_ATOMS: atom_id res chain seq x y z
N MET A 1 -4.38 -13.89 7.38
CA MET A 1 -4.03 -12.45 7.45
C MET A 1 -4.71 -11.86 8.67
N SER A 2 -4.02 -11.05 9.48
CA SER A 2 -4.66 -10.27 10.56
C SER A 2 -5.74 -9.34 9.99
N SER A 3 -6.71 -8.95 10.82
CA SER A 3 -7.76 -8.01 10.43
C SER A 3 -7.17 -6.67 9.96
N ALA A 4 -6.11 -6.20 10.64
CA ALA A 4 -5.38 -5.00 10.27
C ALA A 4 -4.78 -5.09 8.87
N ARG A 5 -4.18 -6.23 8.51
CA ARG A 5 -3.63 -6.45 7.17
C ARG A 5 -4.69 -6.43 6.07
N GLN A 6 -5.83 -7.07 6.31
CA GLN A 6 -6.93 -7.06 5.34
C GLN A 6 -7.51 -5.65 5.14
N GLU A 7 -7.63 -4.87 6.22
CA GLU A 7 -8.12 -3.51 6.14
C GLU A 7 -7.11 -2.57 5.45
N LEU A 8 -5.82 -2.72 5.76
CA LEU A 8 -4.76 -1.99 5.07
C LEU A 8 -4.76 -2.27 3.57
N LEU A 9 -4.92 -3.53 3.18
CA LEU A 9 -5.00 -3.93 1.77
C LEU A 9 -6.19 -3.25 1.07
N ARG A 10 -7.36 -3.17 1.73
CA ARG A 10 -8.52 -2.45 1.18
C ARG A 10 -8.26 -0.96 1.00
N LEU A 11 -7.56 -0.32 1.95
CA LEU A 11 -7.19 1.09 1.80
C LEU A 11 -6.18 1.31 0.68
N LEU A 12 -5.19 0.43 0.53
CA LEU A 12 -4.22 0.49 -0.55
C LEU A 12 -4.89 0.33 -1.92
N SER A 13 -5.78 -0.66 -2.08
CA SER A 13 -6.49 -0.87 -3.34
C SER A 13 -7.40 0.29 -3.72
N THR A 14 -7.95 1.01 -2.74
CA THR A 14 -8.87 2.12 -2.98
C THR A 14 -8.16 3.46 -3.19
N LYS A 15 -7.09 3.74 -2.44
CA LYS A 15 -6.44 5.07 -2.41
C LYS A 15 -5.11 5.13 -3.14
N SER A 16 -4.40 4.01 -3.24
CA SER A 16 -2.98 3.98 -3.62
C SER A 16 -2.71 3.16 -4.87
N PHE A 17 -3.70 2.44 -5.42
CA PHE A 17 -3.56 1.60 -6.61
C PHE A 17 -4.23 2.23 -7.84
N ARG A 18 -3.58 2.12 -8.99
CA ARG A 18 -4.15 2.43 -10.31
C ARG A 18 -3.70 1.39 -11.33
N LEU A 19 -4.63 0.94 -12.18
CA LEU A 19 -4.33 0.09 -13.33
C LEU A 19 -4.05 0.97 -14.55
N GLY A 20 -3.02 0.63 -15.33
CA GLY A 20 -2.62 1.36 -16.54
C GLY A 20 -1.11 1.37 -16.72
N GLU A 21 -0.68 1.62 -17.96
CA GLU A 21 0.75 1.64 -18.29
C GLU A 21 1.45 2.85 -17.65
N CYS A 22 2.57 2.61 -16.97
CA CYS A 22 3.44 3.63 -16.43
C CYS A 22 4.91 3.33 -16.72
N LYS A 23 5.73 4.38 -16.84
CA LYS A 23 7.19 4.27 -16.96
C LYS A 23 7.81 4.23 -15.57
N LEU A 24 8.66 3.24 -15.34
CA LEU A 24 9.42 3.07 -14.11
C LEU A 24 10.71 3.89 -14.17
N SER A 25 11.25 4.25 -13.00
CA SER A 25 12.54 4.96 -12.89
C SER A 25 13.72 4.16 -13.44
N SER A 26 13.59 2.83 -13.56
CA SER A 26 14.57 1.95 -14.21
C SER A 26 14.54 2.02 -15.74
N GLY A 27 13.60 2.76 -16.34
CA GLY A 27 13.37 2.81 -17.79
C GLY A 27 12.40 1.74 -18.31
N GLY A 28 12.00 0.78 -17.47
CA GLY A 28 10.98 -0.22 -17.79
C GLY A 28 9.55 0.33 -17.81
N THR A 29 8.59 -0.54 -18.13
CA THR A 29 7.15 -0.27 -18.06
C THR A 29 6.48 -1.21 -17.07
N SER A 30 5.44 -0.72 -16.39
CA SER A 30 4.52 -1.54 -15.60
C SER A 30 3.09 -1.25 -16.02
N ASP A 31 2.23 -2.26 -15.94
CA ASP A 31 0.79 -2.23 -16.19
C ASP A 31 -0.03 -1.72 -15.00
N TYR A 32 0.63 -1.35 -13.90
CA TYR A 32 0.00 -0.73 -12.75
C TYR A 32 0.92 0.26 -12.05
N TYR A 33 0.32 1.11 -11.21
CA TYR A 33 1.02 2.08 -10.38
C TYR A 33 0.54 1.98 -8.93
N VAL A 34 1.48 2.01 -7.99
CA VAL A 34 1.19 2.07 -6.55
C VAL A 34 1.89 3.26 -5.91
N ASP A 35 1.13 4.21 -5.39
CA ASP A 35 1.63 5.32 -4.57
C ASP A 35 1.04 5.25 -3.16
N CYS A 36 1.80 4.65 -2.25
CA CYS A 36 1.36 4.43 -0.89
C CYS A 36 1.19 5.72 -0.06
N ARG A 37 1.65 6.90 -0.53
CA ARG A 37 1.57 8.14 0.28
C ARG A 37 0.14 8.46 0.67
N ALA A 38 -0.83 8.24 -0.23
CA ALA A 38 -2.24 8.50 0.05
C ALA A 38 -2.81 7.61 1.17
N THR A 39 -2.26 6.40 1.35
CA THR A 39 -2.63 5.51 2.46
C THR A 39 -1.80 5.80 3.71
N THR A 40 -0.49 6.00 3.60
CA THR A 40 0.37 6.16 4.79
C THR A 40 0.26 7.53 5.45
N LEU A 41 -0.24 8.55 4.74
CA LEU A 41 -0.55 9.88 5.29
C LEU A 41 -2.03 10.02 5.68
N ASP A 42 -2.85 8.99 5.50
CA ASP A 42 -4.21 8.92 6.04
C ASP A 42 -4.19 8.48 7.51
N ALA A 43 -5.04 9.05 8.35
CA ALA A 43 -5.03 8.74 9.79
C ALA A 43 -5.24 7.24 10.08
N ARG A 44 -6.21 6.60 9.41
CA ARG A 44 -6.50 5.17 9.59
C ARG A 44 -5.43 4.32 8.90
N GLY A 45 -5.01 4.73 7.71
CA GLY A 45 -3.97 4.04 6.96
C GLY A 45 -2.63 3.99 7.72
N ALA A 46 -2.18 5.11 8.28
CA ALA A 46 -0.95 5.19 9.10
C ALA A 46 -0.99 4.23 10.30
N GLN A 47 -2.11 4.21 11.03
CA GLN A 47 -2.32 3.30 12.17
C GLN A 47 -2.20 1.83 11.72
N LEU A 48 -2.91 1.46 10.65
CA LEU A 48 -2.91 0.09 10.13
C LEU A 48 -1.53 -0.32 9.60
N THR A 49 -0.82 0.59 8.92
CA THR A 49 0.57 0.37 8.50
C THR A 49 1.46 0.04 9.70
N GLY A 50 1.39 0.83 10.78
CA GLY A 50 2.18 0.55 11.99
C GLY A 50 1.87 -0.82 12.60
N GLN A 51 0.60 -1.20 12.69
CA GLN A 51 0.17 -2.50 13.20
C GLN A 51 0.68 -3.67 12.35
N VAL A 52 0.57 -3.57 11.02
CA VAL A 52 1.03 -4.62 10.12
C VAL A 52 2.55 -4.73 10.15
N PHE A 53 3.27 -3.61 10.14
CA PHE A 53 4.74 -3.66 10.12
C PHE A 53 5.34 -4.21 11.41
N ILE A 54 4.74 -3.96 12.59
CA ILE A 54 5.24 -4.60 13.81
C ILE A 54 5.00 -6.11 13.81
N GLU A 55 3.93 -6.60 13.20
CA GLU A 55 3.72 -8.04 12.96
C GLU A 55 4.82 -8.59 12.04
N GLU A 56 5.10 -7.92 10.91
CA GLU A 56 6.11 -8.38 9.94
C GLU A 56 7.53 -8.39 10.51
N ILE A 57 7.90 -7.41 11.34
CA ILE A 57 9.23 -7.34 11.95
C ILE A 57 9.45 -8.48 12.96
N ARG A 58 8.36 -8.98 13.56
CA ARG A 58 8.39 -10.02 14.61
C ARG A 58 8.24 -11.45 14.06
N ALA A 59 7.86 -11.60 12.79
CA ALA A 59 7.70 -12.89 12.13
C ALA A 59 9.06 -13.49 11.77
#